data_AF-A0A2A7MJK5-F1
#
_entry.id   AF-A0A2A7MJK5-F1
#
_cell.length_a   1.000
_cell.length_b   1.000
_cell.length_c   1.000
_cell.angle_alpha   90.00
_cell.angle_beta   90.00
_cell.angle_gamma   90.00
#
_symmetry.space_group_name_H-M   'P 1'
#
loop_
_entity.id
_entity.type
_entity.pdbx_description
1 polymer ?
#
loop_
_entity_poly.entity_id
_entity_poly.type
_entity_poly.pdbx_seq_one_letter_code
_entity_poly.pdbx_strand_id
1 'polypeptide(L)'
;MRIKLERISKACLYLIVFFCIIFFACTILLVLNNGPISTDHSEENVLKDNNSEKNEDERPAELTTIMNLSPTACNLYDTSENIFFTKEDGSKLNIKDLKGKVVVITFWASWCKYCNEELKKSNEFLDIVNKFDNVEFLLVNKLDGDKETKESAIKYLNENNIPFHTVFDENLKIYKELGIKIVPTTLIIDRNGNILTYKAGEIKSTGELESLINYGLEGAHSATERFITKKLTNHLGGVNIKFKSETKEKSTLSESQGIMLEYSLLKNDKNLFNNTLNYINEYMKKDRLVSWKVQDGNATRVNAAIDDLRIYRALNEGKLKFGIENINLNKYRNSIYKYNVSKKRLVDSYDFKYKEKAEKLTLCYADFKTLKELSKNDKRFIDVYDNCIDIVENGYISDKFPLYYSKYDYNGETYTMDELNSSEAMMTLLHLVEVGELKENTVSWIKDTIRNTGILGRYKVNGDVVSGYEYESTAVYAIVALIGNEMNDQELINLALSRMEKMRINDTQNEYDGAFGNADGTEIYSFDQCMALLAYGRLEERSNDQNE
;
A
#
# COMPACT_ATOMS: atom_id res chain seq x y z
N MET A 1 -33.93 -34.40 50.92
CA MET A 1 -34.73 -33.81 49.80
C MET A 1 -33.95 -33.62 48.48
N ARG A 2 -32.65 -33.26 48.47
CA ARG A 2 -31.90 -32.90 47.24
C ARG A 2 -31.89 -33.94 46.10
N ILE A 3 -31.75 -35.24 46.38
CA ILE A 3 -31.50 -36.29 45.35
C ILE A 3 -32.64 -36.46 44.31
N LYS A 4 -33.89 -36.06 44.62
CA LYS A 4 -35.00 -36.18 43.66
C LYS A 4 -35.03 -35.09 42.56
N LEU A 5 -34.36 -33.96 42.74
CA LEU A 5 -34.37 -32.86 41.76
C LEU A 5 -33.40 -33.11 40.59
N GLU A 6 -32.20 -33.65 40.85
CA GLU A 6 -31.16 -33.85 39.82
C GLU A 6 -31.55 -34.90 38.75
N ARG A 7 -32.41 -35.86 39.09
CA ARG A 7 -32.93 -36.84 38.10
C ARG A 7 -33.97 -36.22 37.17
N ILE A 8 -34.67 -35.17 37.58
CA ILE A 8 -35.71 -34.52 36.76
C ILE A 8 -35.07 -33.57 35.74
N SER A 9 -34.08 -32.76 36.13
CA SER A 9 -33.42 -31.84 35.20
C SER A 9 -32.66 -32.57 34.08
N LYS A 10 -31.95 -33.66 34.39
CA LYS A 10 -31.26 -34.48 33.39
C LYS A 10 -32.22 -35.15 32.40
N ALA A 11 -33.40 -35.60 32.86
CA ALA A 11 -34.41 -36.18 31.97
C ALA A 11 -34.93 -35.15 30.95
N CYS A 12 -35.24 -33.93 31.39
CA CYS A 12 -35.65 -32.85 30.47
C CYS A 12 -34.53 -32.48 29.47
N LEU A 13 -33.27 -32.44 29.91
CA LEU A 13 -32.14 -32.10 29.03
C LEU A 13 -31.97 -33.12 27.90
N TYR A 14 -32.04 -34.43 28.20
CA TYR A 14 -32.01 -35.47 27.16
C TYR A 14 -33.20 -35.39 26.21
N LEU A 15 -34.39 -35.05 26.70
CA LEU A 15 -35.59 -34.92 25.86
C LEU A 15 -35.46 -33.75 24.86
N ILE A 16 -34.90 -32.61 25.30
CA ILE A 16 -34.64 -31.45 24.43
C ILE A 16 -33.60 -31.80 23.36
N VAL A 17 -32.47 -32.40 23.74
CA VAL A 17 -31.41 -32.81 22.80
C VAL A 17 -31.94 -33.82 21.78
N PHE A 18 -32.77 -34.78 22.21
CA PHE A 18 -33.38 -35.78 21.32
C PHE A 18 -34.33 -35.14 20.29
N PHE A 19 -35.16 -34.18 20.70
CA PHE A 19 -36.01 -33.42 19.76
C PHE A 19 -35.21 -32.57 18.77
N CYS A 20 -34.12 -31.92 19.22
CA CYS A 20 -33.23 -31.17 18.32
C CYS A 20 -32.58 -32.06 17.25
N ILE A 21 -32.12 -33.27 17.62
CA ILE A 21 -31.52 -34.23 16.69
C ILE A 21 -32.55 -34.71 15.65
N ILE A 22 -33.78 -35.01 16.05
CA ILE A 22 -34.87 -35.40 15.12
C ILE A 22 -35.18 -34.25 14.15
N PHE A 23 -35.24 -33.01 14.63
CA PHE A 23 -35.52 -31.85 13.77
C PHE A 23 -34.43 -31.64 12.72
N PHE A 24 -33.16 -31.86 13.08
CA PHE A 24 -32.01 -31.76 12.17
C PHE A 24 -31.91 -32.93 11.18
N ALA A 25 -32.41 -34.12 11.55
CA ALA A 25 -32.51 -35.26 10.62
C ALA A 25 -33.60 -35.05 9.55
N CYS A 26 -34.76 -34.48 9.94
CA CYS A 26 -35.87 -34.22 9.03
C CYS A 26 -35.56 -33.15 7.97
N THR A 27 -34.75 -32.14 8.28
CA THR A 27 -34.34 -31.13 7.28
C THR A 27 -33.37 -31.70 6.24
N ILE A 28 -32.46 -32.59 6.64
CA ILE A 28 -31.52 -33.25 5.72
C ILE A 28 -32.26 -34.16 4.72
N LEU A 29 -33.29 -34.90 5.15
CA LEU A 29 -34.10 -35.72 4.23
C LEU A 29 -34.86 -34.91 3.18
N LEU A 30 -35.24 -33.66 3.47
CA LEU A 30 -35.97 -32.80 2.53
C LEU A 30 -35.07 -32.19 1.45
N VAL A 31 -33.76 -32.08 1.69
CA VAL A 31 -32.80 -31.56 0.69
C VAL A 31 -32.36 -32.65 -0.30
N LEU A 32 -32.32 -33.92 0.13
CA LEU A 32 -31.79 -35.02 -0.68
C LEU A 32 -32.79 -35.67 -1.66
N ASN A 33 -34.05 -35.21 -1.72
CA ASN A 33 -35.11 -35.84 -2.51
C ASN A 33 -35.54 -35.05 -3.77
N ASN A 34 -34.75 -34.07 -4.22
CA ASN A 34 -35.06 -33.26 -5.41
C ASN A 34 -34.01 -33.46 -6.52
N GLY A 35 -34.37 -34.23 -7.54
CA GLY A 35 -33.69 -34.30 -8.83
C GLY A 35 -34.19 -35.49 -9.67
N PRO A 36 -33.83 -35.59 -10.96
CA PRO A 36 -33.18 -34.57 -11.80
C PRO A 36 -34.17 -33.99 -12.85
N ILE A 37 -33.70 -33.02 -13.64
CA ILE A 37 -34.27 -32.70 -14.97
C ILE A 37 -33.10 -32.75 -15.97
N SER A 38 -33.35 -33.25 -17.19
CA SER A 38 -32.32 -33.75 -18.11
C SER A 38 -32.43 -33.20 -19.53
N THR A 39 -31.32 -33.24 -20.27
CA THR A 39 -31.22 -33.34 -21.77
C THR A 39 -31.82 -32.19 -22.60
N ASP A 40 -31.35 -31.83 -23.80
CA ASP A 40 -30.24 -32.26 -24.68
C ASP A 40 -30.03 -31.14 -25.75
N HIS A 41 -28.95 -30.99 -26.53
CA HIS A 41 -27.68 -31.70 -26.68
C HIS A 41 -26.51 -30.71 -26.28
N SER A 42 -25.26 -30.68 -26.77
CA SER A 42 -24.51 -31.39 -27.83
C SER A 42 -22.99 -31.38 -27.59
N GLU A 43 -22.25 -32.15 -28.39
CA GLU A 43 -20.80 -32.36 -28.28
C GLU A 43 -20.00 -31.45 -29.23
N GLU A 44 -18.76 -31.10 -28.86
CA GLU A 44 -17.72 -30.75 -29.83
C GLU A 44 -16.37 -31.36 -29.38
N ASN A 45 -15.70 -32.06 -30.30
CA ASN A 45 -14.45 -32.79 -30.03
C ASN A 45 -13.24 -31.89 -30.31
N VAL A 46 -12.29 -31.81 -29.36
CA VAL A 46 -10.94 -31.27 -29.63
C VAL A 46 -9.88 -32.27 -29.18
N LEU A 47 -9.10 -32.74 -30.16
CA LEU A 47 -7.99 -33.67 -29.98
C LEU A 47 -6.77 -32.95 -29.37
N LYS A 48 -5.99 -33.68 -28.57
CA LYS A 48 -4.57 -33.39 -28.38
C LYS A 48 -3.78 -34.16 -29.43
N ASP A 49 -2.90 -33.51 -30.18
CA ASP A 49 -1.46 -33.58 -29.90
C ASP A 49 -0.60 -32.74 -30.86
N ASN A 50 0.54 -32.30 -30.33
CA ASN A 50 1.82 -32.03 -31.01
C ASN A 50 1.85 -31.27 -32.35
N ASN A 51 2.46 -30.09 -32.33
CA ASN A 51 3.85 -30.02 -32.80
C ASN A 51 4.65 -28.89 -32.14
N SER A 52 5.95 -29.14 -31.97
CA SER A 52 6.93 -28.18 -31.49
C SER A 52 7.63 -27.48 -32.65
N GLU A 53 8.06 -26.23 -32.45
CA GLU A 53 9.49 -25.90 -32.63
C GLU A 53 9.88 -24.61 -31.91
N LYS A 54 11.19 -24.34 -31.85
CA LYS A 54 11.78 -23.25 -31.06
C LYS A 54 11.83 -21.94 -31.86
N ASN A 55 11.93 -20.82 -31.14
CA ASN A 55 13.19 -20.06 -31.14
C ASN A 55 13.32 -19.26 -29.83
N GLU A 56 14.53 -19.29 -29.29
CA GLU A 56 14.99 -18.33 -28.29
C GLU A 56 15.62 -17.18 -29.06
N ASP A 57 15.06 -15.97 -28.91
CA ASP A 57 15.65 -14.73 -29.40
C ASP A 57 15.44 -13.65 -28.33
N GLU A 58 16.43 -12.78 -28.16
CA GLU A 58 16.50 -11.85 -27.02
C GLU A 58 15.43 -10.76 -27.14
N ARG A 59 14.33 -10.91 -26.39
CA ARG A 59 13.25 -9.91 -26.36
C ARG A 59 13.71 -8.64 -25.63
N PRO A 60 13.66 -7.45 -26.28
CA PRO A 60 13.68 -6.18 -25.56
C PRO A 60 12.55 -6.15 -24.53
N ALA A 61 12.77 -5.47 -23.40
CA ALA A 61 11.86 -5.55 -22.28
C ALA A 61 10.46 -4.98 -22.63
N GLU A 62 9.46 -5.88 -22.64
CA GLU A 62 8.03 -5.59 -22.47
C GLU A 62 7.80 -4.32 -21.64
N LEU A 63 7.09 -3.28 -22.06
CA LEU A 63 6.73 -2.20 -21.11
C LEU A 63 5.71 -2.65 -20.08
N THR A 64 4.88 -3.66 -20.35
CA THR A 64 4.19 -4.34 -19.24
C THR A 64 5.16 -4.98 -18.26
N THR A 65 6.39 -5.29 -18.67
CA THR A 65 7.50 -5.60 -17.75
C THR A 65 8.07 -4.30 -17.16
N ILE A 66 8.42 -3.27 -17.95
CA ILE A 66 9.02 -2.00 -17.45
C ILE A 66 8.10 -1.24 -16.47
N MET A 67 6.78 -1.15 -16.67
CA MET A 67 5.81 -0.53 -15.74
C MET A 67 5.38 -1.45 -14.59
N ASN A 68 5.57 -2.77 -14.71
CA ASN A 68 5.56 -3.66 -13.54
C ASN A 68 6.90 -3.53 -12.77
N LEU A 69 7.97 -3.11 -13.43
CA LEU A 69 9.31 -2.90 -12.89
C LEU A 69 9.62 -1.46 -12.47
N SER A 70 8.79 -0.45 -12.83
CA SER A 70 8.63 0.89 -12.23
C SER A 70 7.82 1.89 -13.08
N PRO A 71 7.15 2.86 -12.44
CA PRO A 71 7.15 4.25 -12.89
C PRO A 71 8.52 4.92 -12.58
N THR A 72 8.84 5.09 -11.29
CA THR A 72 9.92 5.90 -10.72
C THR A 72 11.37 5.56 -11.11
N ALA A 73 11.64 4.41 -11.72
CA ALA A 73 12.95 4.01 -12.25
C ALA A 73 13.04 4.06 -13.79
N CYS A 74 11.96 4.44 -14.49
CA CYS A 74 12.01 4.76 -15.91
C CYS A 74 12.39 6.24 -16.07
N ASN A 75 13.69 6.53 -16.10
CA ASN A 75 14.21 7.87 -16.34
C ASN A 75 14.46 8.09 -17.85
N LEU A 76 13.71 9.02 -18.46
CA LEU A 76 13.77 9.32 -19.90
C LEU A 76 14.96 10.21 -20.30
N TYR A 77 15.74 10.71 -19.33
CA TYR A 77 16.94 11.52 -19.58
C TYR A 77 18.23 10.71 -19.47
N ASP A 78 18.24 9.62 -18.70
CA ASP A 78 19.40 8.75 -18.50
C ASP A 78 19.41 7.52 -19.41
N THR A 79 18.44 7.41 -20.34
CA THR A 79 18.45 6.41 -21.42
C THR A 79 19.71 6.53 -22.29
N SER A 80 20.31 5.39 -22.64
CA SER A 80 21.51 5.30 -23.48
C SER A 80 21.29 5.77 -24.91
N GLU A 81 20.09 5.57 -25.45
CA GLU A 81 19.62 6.25 -26.66
C GLU A 81 18.88 7.56 -26.31
N ASN A 82 19.00 8.57 -27.16
CA ASN A 82 18.21 9.79 -27.03
C ASN A 82 16.79 9.57 -27.58
N ILE A 83 15.79 9.87 -26.75
CA ILE A 83 14.38 9.83 -27.12
C ILE A 83 14.04 11.09 -27.92
N PHE A 84 13.67 10.91 -29.19
CA PHE A 84 13.28 11.99 -30.09
C PHE A 84 11.84 11.84 -30.58
N PHE A 85 11.05 12.90 -30.47
CA PHE A 85 9.80 13.06 -31.20
C PHE A 85 10.00 13.97 -32.41
N THR A 86 9.10 13.92 -33.37
CA THR A 86 9.11 14.79 -34.56
C THR A 86 8.03 15.86 -34.43
N LYS A 87 8.35 17.12 -34.68
CA LYS A 87 7.35 18.20 -34.67
C LYS A 87 6.62 18.30 -36.02
N GLU A 88 5.57 19.10 -36.08
CA GLU A 88 4.80 19.40 -37.30
C GLU A 88 5.66 19.97 -38.45
N ASP A 89 6.72 20.72 -38.14
CA ASP A 89 7.68 21.27 -39.12
C ASP A 89 8.76 20.26 -39.60
N GLY A 90 8.73 19.02 -39.09
CA GLY A 90 9.72 17.98 -39.37
C GLY A 90 11.01 18.07 -38.53
N SER A 91 11.18 19.10 -37.71
CA SER A 91 12.28 19.16 -36.74
C SER A 91 12.12 18.10 -35.64
N LYS A 92 13.21 17.79 -34.94
CA LYS A 92 13.19 16.83 -33.83
C LYS A 92 13.17 17.56 -32.48
N LEU A 93 12.36 17.05 -31.56
CA LEU A 93 12.38 17.40 -30.14
C LEU A 93 13.09 16.27 -29.39
N ASN A 94 14.20 16.53 -28.72
CA ASN A 94 14.79 15.58 -27.78
C ASN A 94 14.05 15.74 -26.44
N ILE A 95 13.60 14.66 -25.80
CA ILE A 95 12.94 14.79 -24.49
C ILE A 95 13.88 15.42 -23.45
N LYS A 96 15.20 15.23 -23.60
CA LYS A 96 16.24 15.78 -22.72
C LYS A 96 16.35 17.32 -22.80
N ASP A 97 15.79 17.94 -23.84
CA ASP A 97 15.68 19.41 -23.98
C ASP A 97 14.66 20.00 -22.97
N LEU A 98 13.82 19.17 -22.35
CA LEU A 98 12.82 19.56 -21.36
C LEU A 98 13.31 19.38 -19.90
N LYS A 99 14.57 18.99 -19.68
CA LYS A 99 15.13 18.81 -18.33
C LYS A 99 15.00 20.10 -17.50
N GLY A 100 14.50 19.96 -16.27
CA GLY A 100 14.11 21.07 -15.40
C GLY A 100 12.61 21.41 -15.43
N LYS A 101 11.86 21.01 -16.47
CA LYS A 101 10.39 21.08 -16.51
C LYS A 101 9.75 19.77 -16.07
N VAL A 102 8.53 19.86 -15.54
CA VAL A 102 7.61 18.72 -15.46
C VAL A 102 7.04 18.48 -16.85
N VAL A 103 6.97 17.23 -17.31
CA VAL A 103 6.43 16.91 -18.64
C VAL A 103 5.21 16.01 -18.51
N VAL A 104 4.09 16.46 -19.05
CA VAL A 104 2.87 15.67 -19.23
C VAL A 104 2.87 15.16 -20.67
N ILE A 105 2.89 13.85 -20.89
CA ILE A 105 2.94 13.24 -22.23
C ILE A 105 1.66 12.44 -22.47
N THR A 106 0.79 12.89 -23.37
CA THR A 106 -0.44 12.17 -23.74
C THR A 106 -0.30 11.52 -25.11
N PHE A 107 -0.21 10.19 -25.14
CA PHE A 107 -0.19 9.41 -26.38
C PHE A 107 -1.60 9.26 -26.97
N TRP A 108 -1.79 9.61 -28.25
CA TRP A 108 -3.11 9.66 -28.89
C TRP A 108 -3.11 9.21 -30.37
N ALA A 109 -4.31 9.08 -30.93
CA ALA A 109 -4.57 8.75 -32.34
C ALA A 109 -5.89 9.42 -32.80
N SER A 110 -6.01 9.82 -34.07
CA SER A 110 -7.19 10.49 -34.64
C SER A 110 -8.42 9.59 -34.72
N TRP A 111 -8.20 8.29 -34.90
CA TRP A 111 -9.26 7.27 -34.91
C TRP A 111 -9.67 6.77 -33.51
N CYS A 112 -9.01 7.23 -32.45
CA CYS A 112 -9.21 6.73 -31.09
C CYS A 112 -10.39 7.46 -30.42
N LYS A 113 -11.52 6.77 -30.23
CA LYS A 113 -12.73 7.36 -29.62
C LYS A 113 -12.45 8.06 -28.28
N TYR A 114 -11.76 7.39 -27.35
CA TYR A 114 -11.49 7.95 -26.02
C TYR A 114 -10.54 9.15 -26.07
N CYS A 115 -9.56 9.13 -26.98
CA CYS A 115 -8.70 10.29 -27.26
C CYS A 115 -9.54 11.48 -27.75
N ASN A 116 -10.57 11.20 -28.57
CA ASN A 116 -11.47 12.22 -29.11
C ASN A 116 -12.48 12.73 -28.06
N GLU A 117 -12.81 11.97 -27.02
CA GLU A 117 -13.61 12.45 -25.87
C GLU A 117 -12.75 13.28 -24.89
N GLU A 118 -11.46 12.96 -24.74
CA GLU A 118 -10.50 13.75 -23.96
C GLU A 118 -10.18 15.08 -24.67
N LEU A 119 -9.82 15.04 -25.96
CA LEU A 119 -9.42 16.22 -26.73
C LEU A 119 -10.55 17.26 -26.93
N LYS A 120 -11.84 16.90 -26.77
CA LYS A 120 -12.93 17.89 -26.68
C LYS A 120 -12.76 18.89 -25.53
N LYS A 121 -12.06 18.49 -24.45
CA LYS A 121 -11.77 19.31 -23.27
C LYS A 121 -10.45 20.08 -23.40
N SER A 122 -9.78 20.01 -24.55
CA SER A 122 -8.42 20.53 -24.75
C SER A 122 -8.26 22.02 -24.42
N ASN A 123 -9.28 22.85 -24.64
CA ASN A 123 -9.26 24.26 -24.21
C ASN A 123 -9.22 24.38 -22.67
N GLU A 124 -10.07 23.64 -21.96
CA GLU A 124 -10.06 23.60 -20.49
C GLU A 124 -8.75 23.02 -19.95
N PHE A 125 -8.18 22.02 -20.63
CA PHE A 125 -6.90 21.42 -20.25
C PHE A 125 -5.73 22.38 -20.47
N LEU A 126 -5.76 23.17 -21.54
CA LEU A 126 -4.79 24.23 -21.79
C LEU A 126 -4.91 25.33 -20.72
N ASP A 127 -6.12 25.71 -20.31
CA ASP A 127 -6.34 26.62 -19.17
C ASP A 127 -5.79 26.05 -17.84
N ILE A 128 -5.85 24.73 -17.61
CA ILE A 128 -5.18 24.09 -16.45
C ILE A 128 -3.66 24.15 -16.58
N VAL A 129 -3.08 23.74 -17.71
CA VAL A 129 -1.62 23.74 -17.92
C VAL A 129 -1.04 25.15 -17.79
N ASN A 130 -1.72 26.16 -18.32
CA ASN A 130 -1.33 27.57 -18.24
C ASN A 130 -1.36 28.17 -16.81
N LYS A 131 -1.87 27.45 -15.79
CA LYS A 131 -1.72 27.86 -14.38
C LYS A 131 -0.31 27.65 -13.83
N PHE A 132 0.49 26.79 -14.47
CA PHE A 132 1.71 26.24 -13.88
C PHE A 132 2.98 26.63 -14.63
N ASP A 133 3.82 27.45 -13.99
CA ASP A 133 5.16 27.71 -14.48
C ASP A 133 6.01 26.41 -14.49
N ASN A 134 6.74 26.20 -15.59
CA ASN A 134 7.65 25.05 -15.80
C ASN A 134 6.98 23.68 -15.96
N VAL A 135 5.74 23.65 -16.47
CA VAL A 135 5.10 22.45 -17.02
C VAL A 135 5.15 22.50 -18.56
N GLU A 136 5.47 21.37 -19.20
CA GLU A 136 5.33 21.16 -20.64
C GLU A 136 4.23 20.12 -20.89
N PHE A 137 3.30 20.38 -21.81
CA PHE A 137 2.32 19.39 -22.26
C PHE A 137 2.67 18.93 -23.68
N LEU A 138 3.03 17.65 -23.84
CA LEU A 138 3.31 17.02 -25.12
C LEU A 138 2.14 16.11 -25.54
N LEU A 139 1.39 16.56 -26.53
CA LEU A 139 0.44 15.71 -27.24
C LEU A 139 1.22 14.86 -28.27
N VAL A 140 1.35 13.54 -28.04
CA VAL A 140 2.17 12.63 -28.86
C VAL A 140 1.28 11.75 -29.73
N ASN A 141 1.26 11.99 -31.03
CA ASN A 141 0.56 11.12 -31.96
C ASN A 141 1.40 9.86 -32.23
N LYS A 142 0.81 8.68 -32.01
CA LYS A 142 1.44 7.38 -32.25
C LYS A 142 1.35 6.98 -33.73
N LEU A 143 2.37 7.26 -34.55
CA LEU A 143 2.35 6.90 -35.96
C LEU A 143 2.64 5.40 -36.14
N ASP A 144 1.61 4.64 -36.51
CA ASP A 144 1.76 3.24 -36.94
C ASP A 144 2.06 3.09 -38.43
N GLY A 145 1.80 4.13 -39.25
CA GLY A 145 2.14 4.16 -40.67
C GLY A 145 1.12 3.44 -41.58
N ASP A 146 -0.01 3.00 -41.03
CA ASP A 146 -1.08 2.30 -41.74
C ASP A 146 -2.44 2.95 -41.42
N LYS A 147 -2.85 2.86 -40.15
CA LYS A 147 -4.12 3.40 -39.65
C LYS A 147 -3.99 4.85 -39.15
N GLU A 148 -2.79 5.28 -38.77
CA GLU A 148 -2.46 6.64 -38.37
C GLU A 148 -1.27 7.19 -39.17
N THR A 149 -1.47 8.35 -39.80
CA THR A 149 -0.45 9.12 -40.53
C THR A 149 -0.36 10.55 -39.99
N LYS A 150 0.65 11.32 -40.43
CA LYS A 150 0.76 12.74 -40.04
C LYS A 150 -0.41 13.56 -40.59
N GLU A 151 -0.89 13.21 -41.78
CA GLU A 151 -2.01 13.86 -42.45
C GLU A 151 -3.33 13.60 -41.72
N SER A 152 -3.61 12.38 -41.23
CA SER A 152 -4.81 12.11 -40.44
C SER A 152 -4.81 12.84 -39.10
N ALA A 153 -3.66 12.87 -38.43
CA ALA A 153 -3.46 13.58 -37.17
C ALA A 153 -3.66 15.11 -37.33
N ILE A 154 -2.92 15.74 -38.25
CA ILE A 154 -2.99 17.19 -38.51
C ILE A 154 -4.39 17.58 -38.97
N LYS A 155 -5.02 16.78 -39.85
CA LYS A 155 -6.41 17.01 -40.27
C LYS A 155 -7.36 16.99 -39.08
N TYR A 156 -7.26 15.99 -38.20
CA TYR A 156 -8.12 15.88 -37.03
C TYR A 156 -8.01 17.09 -36.10
N LEU A 157 -6.78 17.54 -35.79
CA LEU A 157 -6.55 18.69 -34.91
C LEU A 157 -7.18 19.97 -35.49
N ASN A 158 -7.02 20.21 -36.79
CA ASN A 158 -7.62 21.35 -37.48
C ASN A 158 -9.15 21.27 -37.54
N GLU A 159 -9.73 20.12 -37.90
CA GLU A 159 -11.19 19.95 -38.00
C GLU A 159 -11.90 20.09 -36.63
N ASN A 160 -11.21 19.75 -35.53
CA ASN A 160 -11.75 19.82 -34.16
C ASN A 160 -11.30 21.09 -33.40
N ASN A 161 -10.51 21.98 -34.01
CA ASN A 161 -9.96 23.19 -33.41
C ASN A 161 -9.20 22.94 -32.09
N ILE A 162 -8.36 21.89 -32.07
CA ILE A 162 -7.54 21.53 -30.91
C ILE A 162 -6.38 22.54 -30.77
N PRO A 163 -6.21 23.22 -29.62
CA PRO A 163 -5.22 24.29 -29.45
C PRO A 163 -3.80 23.78 -29.13
N PHE A 164 -3.60 22.47 -28.98
CA PHE A 164 -2.30 21.85 -28.75
C PHE A 164 -1.62 21.49 -30.06
N HIS A 165 -0.36 21.91 -30.24
CA HIS A 165 0.53 21.31 -31.22
C HIS A 165 0.81 19.84 -30.85
N THR A 166 0.88 18.97 -31.86
CA THR A 166 1.28 17.58 -31.67
C THR A 166 2.75 17.38 -32.03
N VAL A 167 3.40 16.46 -31.33
CA VAL A 167 4.60 15.80 -31.83
C VAL A 167 4.27 14.36 -32.22
N PHE A 168 5.17 13.72 -32.95
CA PHE A 168 4.97 12.40 -33.56
C PHE A 168 6.02 11.42 -33.07
N ASP A 169 5.57 10.27 -32.57
CA ASP A 169 6.39 9.08 -32.38
C ASP A 169 6.38 8.25 -33.68
N GLU A 170 7.50 8.28 -34.40
CA GLU A 170 7.63 7.65 -35.73
C GLU A 170 7.86 6.13 -35.60
N ASN A 171 7.08 5.33 -36.34
CA ASN A 171 7.11 3.86 -36.33
C ASN A 171 6.73 3.21 -34.99
N LEU A 172 6.06 3.97 -34.11
CA LEU A 172 5.76 3.62 -32.72
C LEU A 172 7.03 3.32 -31.89
N LYS A 173 8.18 3.99 -32.11
CA LYS A 173 9.40 3.65 -31.38
C LYS A 173 9.20 3.83 -29.88
N ILE A 174 8.87 5.05 -29.45
CA ILE A 174 8.73 5.38 -28.03
C ILE A 174 7.49 4.71 -27.45
N TYR A 175 6.41 4.56 -28.21
CA TYR A 175 5.20 3.84 -27.83
C TYR A 175 5.43 2.32 -27.69
N LYS A 176 6.50 1.73 -28.24
CA LYS A 176 6.91 0.32 -28.06
C LYS A 176 8.01 0.13 -27.01
N GLU A 177 8.93 1.07 -26.91
CA GLU A 177 10.01 1.13 -25.91
C GLU A 177 9.41 1.45 -24.54
N LEU A 178 8.71 2.58 -24.44
CA LEU A 178 7.60 2.78 -23.50
C LEU A 178 6.34 2.11 -24.08
N GLY A 179 6.40 0.80 -24.35
CA GLY A 179 5.39 -0.19 -24.82
C GLY A 179 3.96 -0.14 -24.26
N ILE A 180 3.36 1.03 -24.28
CA ILE A 180 1.97 1.32 -23.97
C ILE A 180 1.07 0.46 -24.86
N LYS A 181 0.03 -0.13 -24.27
CA LYS A 181 -0.84 -1.09 -24.99
C LYS A 181 -2.19 -0.51 -25.43
N ILE A 182 -2.57 0.68 -24.96
CA ILE A 182 -3.80 1.39 -25.35
C ILE A 182 -3.58 2.90 -25.49
N VAL A 183 -4.47 3.57 -26.23
CA VAL A 183 -4.57 5.03 -26.25
C VAL A 183 -5.99 5.48 -25.84
N PRO A 184 -6.14 6.63 -25.16
CA PRO A 184 -5.07 7.51 -24.70
C PRO A 184 -4.29 6.89 -23.53
N THR A 185 -3.04 7.32 -23.35
CA THR A 185 -2.29 7.10 -22.11
C THR A 185 -1.46 8.34 -21.84
N THR A 186 -1.61 8.88 -20.63
CA THR A 186 -0.89 10.06 -20.16
C THR A 186 0.18 9.66 -19.15
N LEU A 187 1.42 10.12 -19.36
CA LEU A 187 2.54 9.97 -18.44
C LEU A 187 2.81 11.31 -17.74
N ILE A 188 3.21 11.25 -16.48
CA ILE A 188 3.70 12.40 -15.71
C ILE A 188 5.18 12.18 -15.41
N ILE A 189 6.03 13.10 -15.84
CA ILE A 189 7.50 13.01 -15.73
C ILE A 189 8.02 14.19 -14.91
N ASP A 190 8.91 13.91 -13.96
CA ASP A 190 9.53 14.92 -13.10
C ASP A 190 10.60 15.76 -13.83
N ARG A 191 11.14 16.75 -13.12
CA ARG A 191 12.19 17.66 -13.62
C ARG A 191 13.51 16.95 -13.95
N ASN A 192 13.70 15.72 -13.49
CA ASN A 192 14.89 14.89 -13.65
C ASN A 192 14.73 13.79 -14.70
N GLY A 193 13.53 13.59 -15.25
CA GLY A 193 13.22 12.62 -16.31
C GLY A 193 12.50 11.36 -15.82
N ASN A 194 12.25 11.21 -14.52
CA ASN A 194 11.60 10.03 -13.95
C ASN A 194 10.09 10.06 -14.24
N ILE A 195 9.52 8.96 -14.78
CA ILE A 195 8.06 8.80 -14.82
C ILE A 195 7.56 8.65 -13.38
N LEU A 196 6.81 9.62 -12.88
CA LEU A 196 6.25 9.58 -11.52
C LEU A 196 4.98 8.73 -11.44
N THR A 197 4.11 8.85 -12.45
CA THR A 197 2.87 8.08 -12.56
C THR A 197 2.39 8.04 -14.02
N TYR A 198 1.44 7.15 -14.30
CA TYR A 198 0.76 7.07 -15.59
C TYR A 198 -0.73 6.81 -15.43
N LYS A 199 -1.52 7.27 -16.40
CA LYS A 199 -2.94 7.01 -16.52
C LYS A 199 -3.23 6.43 -17.89
N ALA A 200 -3.76 5.20 -17.91
CA ALA A 200 -4.24 4.56 -19.12
C ALA A 200 -5.76 4.76 -19.26
N GLY A 201 -6.21 5.13 -20.46
CA GLY A 201 -7.58 5.62 -20.69
C GLY A 201 -7.74 7.12 -20.39
N GLU A 202 -8.88 7.67 -20.80
CA GLU A 202 -9.14 9.12 -20.89
C GLU A 202 -9.03 9.88 -19.55
N ILE A 203 -8.49 11.11 -19.60
CA ILE A 203 -8.63 12.11 -18.55
C ILE A 203 -10.08 12.63 -18.51
N LYS A 204 -10.71 12.46 -17.35
CA LYS A 204 -12.16 12.66 -17.18
C LYS A 204 -12.51 14.07 -16.78
N SER A 205 -11.74 14.70 -15.92
CA SER A 205 -11.98 16.05 -15.40
C SER A 205 -10.72 16.93 -15.54
N THR A 206 -10.92 18.25 -15.50
CA THR A 206 -9.82 19.21 -15.34
C THR A 206 -9.09 19.05 -14.01
N GLY A 207 -9.78 18.60 -12.95
CA GLY A 207 -9.17 18.34 -11.65
C GLY A 207 -8.30 17.09 -11.62
N GLU A 208 -8.58 16.07 -12.44
CA GLU A 208 -7.70 14.91 -12.64
C GLU A 208 -6.39 15.31 -13.32
N LEU A 209 -6.44 16.16 -14.36
CA LEU A 209 -5.23 16.73 -14.98
C LEU A 209 -4.45 17.60 -13.97
N GLU A 210 -5.14 18.44 -13.21
CA GLU A 210 -4.52 19.32 -12.21
C GLU A 210 -3.85 18.54 -11.08
N SER A 211 -4.48 17.45 -10.60
CA SER A 211 -3.92 16.56 -9.57
C SER A 211 -2.64 15.86 -10.07
N LEU A 212 -2.69 15.34 -11.31
CA LEU A 212 -1.53 14.73 -11.97
C LEU A 212 -0.38 15.73 -12.21
N ILE A 213 -0.67 16.99 -12.55
CA ILE A 213 0.36 18.05 -12.67
C ILE A 213 0.95 18.42 -11.31
N ASN A 214 0.13 18.54 -10.26
CA ASN A 214 0.59 18.79 -8.89
C ASN A 214 1.53 17.68 -8.40
N TYR A 215 1.18 16.40 -8.63
CA TYR A 215 2.08 15.27 -8.39
C TYR A 215 3.41 15.50 -9.14
N GLY A 216 3.37 15.84 -10.43
CA GLY A 216 4.57 16.14 -11.23
C GLY A 216 5.47 17.23 -10.63
N LEU A 217 4.89 18.27 -10.05
CA LEU A 217 5.60 19.44 -9.49
C LEU A 217 6.10 19.25 -8.06
N GLU A 218 5.42 18.43 -7.25
CA GLU A 218 5.60 18.37 -5.79
C GLU A 218 6.00 16.98 -5.26
N GLY A 219 5.88 15.92 -6.09
CA GLY A 219 6.27 14.54 -5.75
C GLY A 219 5.16 13.70 -5.11
N ALA A 220 5.35 12.38 -5.11
CA ALA A 220 4.32 11.37 -4.80
C ALA A 220 3.76 11.44 -3.37
N HIS A 221 4.60 11.82 -2.40
CA HIS A 221 4.20 12.02 -1.01
C HIS A 221 3.24 13.21 -0.84
N SER A 222 3.39 14.26 -1.64
CA SER A 222 2.83 15.59 -1.36
C SER A 222 1.29 15.60 -1.30
N ALA A 223 0.63 14.90 -2.22
CA ALA A 223 -0.83 14.81 -2.27
C ALA A 223 -1.39 14.04 -1.06
N THR A 224 -0.76 12.92 -0.69
CA THR A 224 -1.15 12.11 0.49
C THR A 224 -0.82 12.83 1.79
N GLU A 225 0.30 13.56 1.86
CA GLU A 225 0.64 14.41 3.00
C GLU A 225 -0.38 15.55 3.16
N ARG A 226 -0.77 16.23 2.07
CA ARG A 226 -1.84 17.24 2.10
C ARG A 226 -3.16 16.64 2.58
N PHE A 227 -3.53 15.45 2.10
CA PHE A 227 -4.74 14.77 2.55
C PHE A 227 -4.65 14.45 4.06
N ILE A 228 -3.57 13.82 4.52
CA ILE A 228 -3.39 13.49 5.93
C ILE A 228 -3.42 14.74 6.80
N THR A 229 -2.62 15.76 6.47
CA THR A 229 -2.45 16.97 7.32
C THR A 229 -3.66 17.91 7.29
N LYS A 230 -4.36 18.05 6.15
CA LYS A 230 -5.47 19.02 5.98
C LYS A 230 -6.87 18.40 6.07
N LYS A 231 -7.02 17.09 5.84
CA LYS A 231 -8.33 16.39 5.84
C LYS A 231 -8.43 15.35 6.95
N LEU A 232 -7.44 14.45 7.06
CA LEU A 232 -7.51 13.31 7.99
C LEU A 232 -7.10 13.66 9.42
N THR A 233 -6.28 14.68 9.62
CA THR A 233 -5.82 15.15 10.93
C THR A 233 -6.81 16.15 11.52
N ASN A 234 -7.25 15.90 12.76
CA ASN A 234 -8.11 16.84 13.48
C ASN A 234 -7.33 18.03 14.05
N HIS A 235 -8.05 19.09 14.44
CA HIS A 235 -7.50 20.34 14.98
C HIS A 235 -6.66 20.23 16.27
N LEU A 236 -6.47 19.03 16.82
CA LEU A 236 -5.61 18.76 17.98
C LEU A 236 -4.28 18.08 17.57
N GLY A 237 -4.09 17.75 16.29
CA GLY A 237 -2.92 17.02 15.76
C GLY A 237 -3.13 15.50 15.60
N GLY A 238 -4.29 14.97 15.98
CA GLY A 238 -4.58 13.54 15.89
C GLY A 238 -5.08 13.11 14.50
N VAL A 239 -4.43 12.12 13.89
CA VAL A 239 -4.90 11.48 12.65
C VAL A 239 -6.10 10.59 12.96
N ASN A 240 -7.26 10.85 12.33
CA ASN A 240 -8.49 10.09 12.56
C ASN A 240 -8.47 8.75 11.79
N ILE A 241 -8.98 7.65 12.38
CA ILE A 241 -8.90 6.28 11.81
C ILE A 241 -9.51 6.18 10.41
N LYS A 242 -10.63 6.87 10.19
CA LYS A 242 -11.27 7.00 8.88
C LYS A 242 -11.53 8.47 8.61
N PHE A 243 -11.52 8.87 7.34
CA PHE A 243 -12.24 10.07 6.96
C PHE A 243 -13.71 9.71 6.70
N LYS A 244 -14.64 10.53 7.19
CA LYS A 244 -16.03 10.55 6.71
C LYS A 244 -16.67 11.89 7.08
N SER A 245 -17.03 12.69 6.08
CA SER A 245 -17.48 14.09 6.25
C SER A 245 -18.72 14.24 7.14
N GLU A 246 -19.57 13.21 7.25
CA GLU A 246 -20.81 13.24 8.03
C GLU A 246 -20.68 12.81 9.52
N THR A 247 -19.65 12.05 9.91
CA THR A 247 -19.64 11.36 11.22
C THR A 247 -18.62 11.93 12.19
N LYS A 248 -19.09 12.30 13.40
CA LYS A 248 -18.29 12.85 14.51
C LYS A 248 -17.34 11.85 15.20
N GLU A 249 -17.05 10.67 14.63
CA GLU A 249 -16.24 9.64 15.32
C GLU A 249 -14.78 10.09 15.46
N LYS A 250 -14.44 10.70 16.60
CA LYS A 250 -13.09 11.22 16.87
C LYS A 250 -12.20 10.11 17.42
N SER A 251 -12.02 9.10 16.59
CA SER A 251 -11.18 7.94 16.83
C SER A 251 -9.79 8.15 16.25
N THR A 252 -8.75 7.97 17.05
CA THR A 252 -7.33 8.02 16.60
C THR A 252 -6.56 6.83 17.19
N LEU A 253 -5.49 6.39 16.52
CA LEU A 253 -4.62 5.28 16.93
C LEU A 253 -3.19 5.75 17.18
N SER A 254 -2.52 5.16 18.17
CA SER A 254 -1.09 5.41 18.38
C SER A 254 -0.23 4.90 17.23
N GLU A 255 -0.68 3.89 16.51
CA GLU A 255 -0.09 3.39 15.27
C GLU A 255 0.11 4.50 14.24
N SER A 256 -0.99 5.15 13.82
CA SER A 256 -0.93 6.26 12.85
C SER A 256 -0.12 7.44 13.37
N GLN A 257 -0.12 7.70 14.69
CA GLN A 257 0.71 8.75 15.27
C GLN A 257 2.22 8.39 15.30
N GLY A 258 2.57 7.13 15.57
CA GLY A 258 3.94 6.64 15.51
C GLY A 258 4.50 6.69 14.10
N ILE A 259 3.70 6.31 13.10
CA ILE A 259 4.09 6.40 11.68
C ILE A 259 4.31 7.88 11.27
N MET A 260 3.49 8.82 11.74
CA MET A 260 3.72 10.25 11.47
C MET A 260 4.96 10.82 12.19
N LEU A 261 5.36 10.29 13.36
CA LEU A 261 6.65 10.62 13.96
C LEU A 261 7.82 10.09 13.10
N GLU A 262 7.73 8.86 12.58
CA GLU A 262 8.76 8.32 11.67
C GLU A 262 8.83 9.15 10.37
N TYR A 263 7.70 9.45 9.72
CA TYR A 263 7.67 10.26 8.50
C TYR A 263 8.24 11.68 8.69
N SER A 264 7.92 12.34 9.81
CA SER A 264 8.44 13.69 10.09
C SER A 264 9.96 13.71 10.35
N LEU A 265 10.56 12.58 10.77
CA LEU A 265 12.02 12.44 10.80
C LEU A 265 12.61 12.40 9.39
N LEU A 266 12.00 11.65 8.47
CA LEU A 266 12.44 11.52 7.07
C LEU A 266 12.44 12.90 6.38
N LYS A 267 11.31 13.61 6.46
CA LYS A 267 11.16 14.97 5.92
C LYS A 267 11.91 16.06 6.69
N ASN A 268 12.59 15.71 7.78
CA ASN A 268 13.27 16.67 8.67
C ASN A 268 12.32 17.74 9.25
N ASP A 269 11.00 17.48 9.29
CA ASP A 269 9.99 18.42 9.77
C ASP A 269 9.79 18.32 11.30
N LYS A 270 10.58 19.14 11.99
CA LYS A 270 10.48 19.34 13.43
C LYS A 270 9.11 19.87 13.90
N ASN A 271 8.34 20.56 13.06
CA ASN A 271 7.03 21.09 13.42
C ASN A 271 5.97 19.99 13.41
N LEU A 272 5.91 19.19 12.34
CA LEU A 272 5.06 18.00 12.28
C LEU A 272 5.38 17.04 13.43
N PHE A 273 6.66 16.74 13.66
CA PHE A 273 7.11 15.88 14.76
C PHE A 273 6.61 16.38 16.12
N ASN A 274 6.79 17.68 16.41
CA ASN A 274 6.36 18.28 17.67
C ASN A 274 4.82 18.27 17.81
N ASN A 275 4.06 18.54 16.75
CA ASN A 275 2.60 18.54 16.78
C ASN A 275 2.05 17.13 17.08
N THR A 276 2.56 16.11 16.39
CA THR A 276 2.22 14.70 16.65
C THR A 276 2.64 14.26 18.06
N LEU A 277 3.82 14.65 18.52
CA LEU A 277 4.28 14.35 19.88
C LEU A 277 3.45 15.04 20.97
N ASN A 278 3.00 16.27 20.74
CA ASN A 278 2.10 16.98 21.65
C ASN A 278 0.76 16.23 21.75
N TYR A 279 0.16 15.83 20.62
CA TYR A 279 -1.07 15.04 20.63
C TYR A 279 -0.92 13.70 21.37
N ILE A 280 0.17 12.97 21.15
CA ILE A 280 0.47 11.73 21.90
C ILE A 280 0.54 12.01 23.40
N ASN A 281 1.30 13.04 23.83
CA ASN A 281 1.50 13.33 25.25
C ASN A 281 0.23 13.85 25.95
N GLU A 282 -0.61 14.65 25.29
CA GLU A 282 -1.81 15.23 25.88
C GLU A 282 -3.01 14.26 25.86
N TYR A 283 -3.22 13.54 24.75
CA TYR A 283 -4.46 12.78 24.53
C TYR A 283 -4.29 11.26 24.65
N MET A 284 -3.10 10.71 24.37
CA MET A 284 -2.88 9.25 24.37
C MET A 284 -2.17 8.73 25.63
N LYS A 285 -1.29 9.54 26.24
CA LYS A 285 -0.35 9.12 27.30
C LYS A 285 -0.95 9.16 28.71
N LYS A 286 -2.11 8.52 28.86
CA LYS A 286 -2.94 8.50 30.07
C LYS A 286 -2.35 7.71 31.25
N ASP A 287 -1.49 6.74 30.96
CA ASP A 287 -0.88 5.83 31.93
C ASP A 287 0.67 5.85 31.82
N ARG A 288 1.37 4.72 31.96
CA ARG A 288 2.85 4.66 31.85
C ARG A 288 3.35 4.42 30.43
N LEU A 289 2.44 4.08 29.53
CA LEU A 289 2.64 3.80 28.11
C LEU A 289 1.55 4.53 27.30
N VAL A 290 1.63 4.47 25.97
CA VAL A 290 0.68 5.15 25.08
C VAL A 290 -0.59 4.31 24.91
N SER A 291 -1.77 4.93 24.99
CA SER A 291 -3.04 4.24 24.74
C SER A 291 -3.19 3.88 23.27
N TRP A 292 -3.50 2.60 22.96
CA TRP A 292 -3.60 2.12 21.56
C TRP A 292 -4.63 2.90 20.74
N LYS A 293 -5.74 3.28 21.36
CA LYS A 293 -6.82 4.10 20.78
C LYS A 293 -7.21 5.28 21.68
N VAL A 294 -7.58 6.40 21.07
CA VAL A 294 -8.46 7.43 21.66
C VAL A 294 -9.81 7.35 20.97
N GLN A 295 -10.89 7.38 21.73
CA GLN A 295 -12.28 7.39 21.24
C GLN A 295 -12.97 8.62 21.83
N ASP A 296 -13.38 9.58 20.98
CA ASP A 296 -14.14 10.77 21.39
C ASP A 296 -13.47 11.54 22.54
N GLY A 297 -12.16 11.77 22.38
CA GLY A 297 -11.29 12.42 23.37
C GLY A 297 -10.87 11.55 24.57
N ASN A 298 -11.39 10.32 24.68
CA ASN A 298 -11.08 9.40 25.77
C ASN A 298 -10.06 8.35 25.32
N ALA A 299 -8.81 8.48 25.77
CA ALA A 299 -7.86 7.37 25.72
C ALA A 299 -8.39 6.15 26.48
N THR A 300 -8.23 4.97 25.88
CA THR A 300 -8.35 3.69 26.59
C THR A 300 -7.29 3.57 27.69
N ARG A 301 -7.32 2.48 28.45
CA ARG A 301 -6.27 2.16 29.45
C ARG A 301 -5.53 0.88 29.08
N VAL A 302 -5.32 0.67 27.79
CA VAL A 302 -4.59 -0.46 27.20
C VAL A 302 -3.60 0.11 26.18
N ASN A 303 -2.39 -0.45 26.09
CA ASN A 303 -1.40 -0.08 25.08
C ASN A 303 -1.24 -1.19 24.01
N ALA A 304 -0.48 -0.92 22.97
CA ALA A 304 -0.01 -1.93 22.02
C ALA A 304 1.53 -1.90 21.97
N ALA A 305 2.19 -3.06 22.08
CA ALA A 305 3.65 -3.15 22.14
C ALA A 305 4.32 -2.59 20.89
N ILE A 306 3.78 -2.90 19.71
CA ILE A 306 4.25 -2.39 18.41
C ILE A 306 4.27 -0.86 18.37
N ASP A 307 3.25 -0.21 18.93
CA ASP A 307 3.13 1.25 18.93
C ASP A 307 4.08 1.90 19.93
N ASP A 308 4.22 1.34 21.15
CA ASP A 308 5.20 1.84 22.11
C ASP A 308 6.65 1.62 21.65
N LEU A 309 6.93 0.56 20.87
CA LEU A 309 8.23 0.33 20.24
C LEU A 309 8.48 1.34 19.11
N ARG A 310 7.58 1.46 18.13
CA ARG A 310 7.66 2.44 17.03
C ARG A 310 7.81 3.88 17.56
N ILE A 311 7.00 4.27 18.53
CA ILE A 311 7.06 5.60 19.17
C ILE A 311 8.35 5.73 20.00
N TYR A 312 8.85 4.69 20.68
CA TYR A 312 10.14 4.77 21.38
C TYR A 312 11.30 5.06 20.40
N ARG A 313 11.37 4.32 19.28
CA ARG A 313 12.39 4.50 18.24
C ARG A 313 12.37 5.92 17.67
N ALA A 314 11.20 6.36 17.18
CA ALA A 314 11.05 7.70 16.62
C ALA A 314 11.36 8.81 17.66
N LEU A 315 11.10 8.59 18.95
CA LEU A 315 11.47 9.52 20.02
C LEU A 315 12.96 9.50 20.39
N ASN A 316 13.69 8.40 20.13
CA ASN A 316 15.14 8.37 20.26
C ASN A 316 15.80 9.09 19.07
N GLU A 317 15.41 8.74 17.85
CA GLU A 317 15.86 9.40 16.62
C GLU A 317 15.56 10.91 16.64
N GLY A 318 14.32 11.31 16.97
CA GLY A 318 13.93 12.72 17.07
C GLY A 318 14.62 13.48 18.21
N LYS A 319 15.04 12.79 19.27
CA LYS A 319 15.89 13.42 20.30
C LYS A 319 17.27 13.77 19.74
N LEU A 320 17.84 12.91 18.89
CA LEU A 320 19.14 13.13 18.24
C LEU A 320 19.04 14.15 17.08
N LYS A 321 18.09 13.96 16.15
CA LYS A 321 17.93 14.79 14.93
C LYS A 321 17.39 16.19 15.24
N PHE A 322 16.45 16.33 16.18
CA PHE A 322 15.81 17.62 16.49
C PHE A 322 16.18 18.22 17.86
N GLY A 323 16.97 17.55 18.70
CA GLY A 323 17.42 18.08 20.00
C GLY A 323 16.30 18.21 21.04
N ILE A 324 15.36 17.27 21.08
CA ILE A 324 14.15 17.37 21.94
C ILE A 324 14.47 16.90 23.36
N GLU A 325 14.84 17.84 24.23
CA GLU A 325 15.35 17.56 25.58
C GLU A 325 14.35 16.82 26.49
N ASN A 326 13.08 17.23 26.46
CA ASN A 326 12.02 16.80 27.40
C ASN A 326 11.60 15.32 27.29
N ILE A 327 12.17 14.55 26.36
CA ILE A 327 11.91 13.11 26.21
C ILE A 327 12.76 12.30 27.20
N ASN A 328 12.10 11.71 28.21
CA ASN A 328 12.72 10.77 29.15
C ASN A 328 12.63 9.32 28.66
N LEU A 329 13.49 8.98 27.69
CA LEU A 329 13.58 7.64 27.08
C LEU A 329 13.85 6.53 28.11
N ASN A 330 14.71 6.78 29.10
CA ASN A 330 14.99 5.81 30.17
C ASN A 330 13.73 5.44 30.99
N LYS A 331 12.84 6.40 31.27
CA LYS A 331 11.54 6.15 31.92
C LYS A 331 10.59 5.38 30.99
N TYR A 332 10.66 5.63 29.69
CA TYR A 332 9.81 4.95 28.70
C TYR A 332 10.23 3.48 28.50
N ARG A 333 11.50 3.21 28.22
CA ARG A 333 12.09 1.86 28.15
C ARG A 333 11.79 1.02 29.41
N ASN A 334 11.96 1.61 30.60
CA ASN A 334 11.62 0.94 31.86
C ASN A 334 10.12 0.63 32.01
N SER A 335 9.25 1.40 31.35
CA SER A 335 7.82 1.14 31.33
C SER A 335 7.49 0.02 30.33
N ILE A 336 8.07 0.04 29.12
CA ILE A 336 7.93 -1.04 28.12
C ILE A 336 8.36 -2.38 28.73
N TYR A 337 9.54 -2.44 29.34
CA TYR A 337 10.00 -3.66 30.00
C TYR A 337 9.07 -4.12 31.13
N LYS A 338 8.55 -3.18 31.94
CA LYS A 338 7.70 -3.54 33.08
C LYS A 338 6.34 -4.08 32.65
N TYR A 339 5.75 -3.51 31.61
CA TYR A 339 4.35 -3.73 31.23
C TYR A 339 4.19 -4.66 30.01
N ASN A 340 5.13 -4.70 29.06
CA ASN A 340 5.08 -5.56 27.87
C ASN A 340 6.09 -6.72 27.87
N VAL A 341 6.78 -7.03 28.97
CA VAL A 341 7.61 -8.24 29.09
C VAL A 341 7.11 -9.16 30.21
N SER A 342 6.92 -10.45 29.92
CA SER A 342 6.54 -11.48 30.88
C SER A 342 7.46 -12.69 30.75
N LYS A 343 8.09 -13.15 31.84
CA LYS A 343 9.07 -14.27 31.83
C LYS A 343 10.16 -14.13 30.73
N LYS A 344 10.68 -12.91 30.49
CA LYS A 344 11.58 -12.53 29.38
C LYS A 344 10.97 -12.52 27.96
N ARG A 345 9.73 -12.95 27.75
CA ARG A 345 9.04 -12.90 26.45
C ARG A 345 8.27 -11.59 26.27
N LEU A 346 8.19 -11.05 25.05
CA LEU A 346 7.36 -9.88 24.70
C LEU A 346 5.87 -10.26 24.73
N VAL A 347 5.00 -9.35 25.18
CA VAL A 347 3.52 -9.52 25.15
C VAL A 347 2.82 -8.32 24.53
N ASP A 348 1.74 -8.58 23.79
CA ASP A 348 1.05 -7.59 22.94
C ASP A 348 0.65 -6.30 23.65
N SER A 349 0.16 -6.39 24.88
CA SER A 349 -0.49 -5.29 25.58
C SER A 349 -0.49 -5.47 27.09
N TYR A 350 -0.75 -4.38 27.79
CA TYR A 350 -1.05 -4.35 29.21
C TYR A 350 -2.28 -3.48 29.47
N ASP A 351 -3.26 -4.04 30.20
CA ASP A 351 -4.43 -3.29 30.65
C ASP A 351 -4.15 -2.65 32.02
N PHE A 352 -4.09 -1.31 32.06
CA PHE A 352 -3.85 -0.52 33.27
C PHE A 352 -5.08 -0.38 34.20
N LYS A 353 -6.26 -0.82 33.77
CA LYS A 353 -7.50 -0.91 34.58
C LYS A 353 -7.54 -2.22 35.38
N TYR A 354 -7.35 -3.37 34.74
CA TYR A 354 -7.35 -4.69 35.38
C TYR A 354 -5.97 -5.08 35.93
N LYS A 355 -4.89 -4.47 35.41
CA LYS A 355 -3.47 -4.72 35.73
C LYS A 355 -2.92 -6.04 35.16
N GLU A 356 -3.45 -6.42 34.01
CA GLU A 356 -3.21 -7.71 33.36
C GLU A 356 -2.34 -7.52 32.12
N LYS A 357 -1.51 -8.53 31.82
CA LYS A 357 -0.72 -8.64 30.59
C LYS A 357 -1.47 -9.49 29.58
N ALA A 358 -1.28 -9.23 28.30
CA ALA A 358 -1.60 -10.22 27.29
C ALA A 358 -0.77 -11.50 27.53
N GLU A 359 -1.38 -12.66 27.27
CA GLU A 359 -0.73 -13.98 27.42
C GLU A 359 -0.36 -14.56 26.04
N LYS A 360 -0.09 -13.67 25.07
CA LYS A 360 0.28 -14.00 23.69
C LYS A 360 1.21 -12.95 23.07
N LEU A 361 1.83 -13.32 21.96
CA LEU A 361 2.49 -12.44 21.00
C LEU A 361 1.80 -12.58 19.64
N THR A 362 1.30 -11.48 19.08
CA THR A 362 0.95 -11.37 17.66
C THR A 362 2.25 -11.11 16.90
N LEU A 363 2.61 -11.95 15.92
CA LEU A 363 3.98 -11.99 15.38
C LEU A 363 4.37 -10.66 14.69
N CYS A 364 3.41 -9.91 14.15
CA CYS A 364 3.64 -8.57 13.59
C CYS A 364 4.00 -7.50 14.64
N TYR A 365 3.86 -7.76 15.95
CA TYR A 365 4.27 -6.82 17.00
C TYR A 365 5.75 -6.94 17.37
N ALA A 366 6.47 -7.89 16.77
CA ALA A 366 7.89 -8.15 17.01
C ALA A 366 8.79 -7.15 16.25
N ASP A 367 8.79 -5.88 16.65
CA ASP A 367 9.72 -4.86 16.11
C ASP A 367 11.16 -5.16 16.57
N PHE A 368 11.82 -6.05 15.83
CA PHE A 368 13.17 -6.53 16.11
C PHE A 368 14.20 -5.41 16.08
N LYS A 369 14.07 -4.46 15.15
CA LYS A 369 14.99 -3.32 14.99
C LYS A 369 15.02 -2.49 16.28
N THR A 370 13.85 -2.17 16.84
CA THR A 370 13.74 -1.45 18.12
C THR A 370 14.16 -2.32 19.31
N LEU A 371 13.82 -3.61 19.37
CA LEU A 371 14.29 -4.52 20.43
C LEU A 371 15.82 -4.64 20.46
N LYS A 372 16.46 -4.69 19.28
CA LYS A 372 17.92 -4.73 19.07
C LYS A 372 18.59 -3.39 19.39
N GLU A 373 17.86 -2.28 19.35
CA GLU A 373 18.30 -0.96 19.84
C GLU A 373 18.19 -0.85 21.38
N LEU A 374 17.09 -1.36 21.93
CA LEU A 374 16.85 -1.39 23.38
C LEU A 374 17.88 -2.27 24.11
N SER A 375 18.25 -3.41 23.53
CA SER A 375 19.23 -4.35 24.12
C SER A 375 20.64 -3.77 24.24
N LYS A 376 21.09 -2.93 23.29
CA LYS A 376 22.35 -2.17 23.36
C LYS A 376 22.45 -1.30 24.63
N ASN A 377 21.31 -0.75 25.07
CA ASN A 377 21.22 0.19 26.18
C ASN A 377 20.77 -0.47 27.51
N ASP A 378 20.30 -1.72 27.47
CA ASP A 378 19.63 -2.36 28.59
C ASP A 378 19.64 -3.88 28.42
N LYS A 379 20.58 -4.55 29.10
CA LYS A 379 20.83 -5.99 28.93
C LYS A 379 19.61 -6.89 29.15
N ARG A 380 18.58 -6.40 29.84
CA ARG A 380 17.31 -7.13 30.02
C ARG A 380 16.56 -7.37 28.71
N PHE A 381 16.78 -6.54 27.69
CA PHE A 381 16.19 -6.69 26.37
C PHE A 381 16.98 -7.62 25.43
N ILE A 382 18.15 -8.13 25.84
CA ILE A 382 18.87 -9.18 25.09
C ILE A 382 17.99 -10.44 25.08
N ASP A 383 17.68 -10.96 26.27
CA ASP A 383 16.75 -12.08 26.44
C ASP A 383 15.39 -11.89 25.71
N VAL A 384 14.90 -10.64 25.67
CA VAL A 384 13.60 -10.31 25.03
C VAL A 384 13.70 -10.33 23.52
N TYR A 385 14.81 -9.84 22.93
CA TYR A 385 15.07 -9.97 21.50
C TYR A 385 15.20 -11.46 21.13
N ASP A 386 16.07 -12.19 21.85
CA ASP A 386 16.37 -13.60 21.58
C ASP A 386 15.09 -14.47 21.64
N ASN A 387 14.31 -14.38 22.73
CA ASN A 387 13.05 -15.13 22.84
C ASN A 387 12.01 -14.69 21.80
N CYS A 388 12.01 -13.44 21.37
CA CYS A 388 11.01 -12.94 20.41
C CYS A 388 11.32 -13.40 18.98
N ILE A 389 12.59 -13.43 18.59
CA ILE A 389 13.01 -13.84 17.25
C ILE A 389 12.88 -15.36 17.09
N ASP A 390 13.24 -16.13 18.11
CA ASP A 390 12.95 -17.57 18.20
C ASP A 390 11.47 -17.89 17.91
N ILE A 391 10.54 -17.11 18.50
CA ILE A 391 9.09 -17.32 18.34
C ILE A 391 8.61 -16.96 16.92
N VAL A 392 9.15 -15.90 16.30
CA VAL A 392 8.72 -15.54 14.95
C VAL A 392 9.31 -16.51 13.92
N GLU A 393 10.59 -16.85 13.99
CA GLU A 393 11.23 -17.77 13.05
C GLU A 393 10.58 -19.17 13.03
N ASN A 394 10.29 -19.71 14.22
CA ASN A 394 9.57 -20.99 14.37
C ASN A 394 8.07 -20.88 14.03
N GLY A 395 7.56 -19.67 13.79
CA GLY A 395 6.21 -19.40 13.31
C GLY A 395 6.05 -19.49 11.79
N TYR A 396 7.11 -19.84 11.04
CA TYR A 396 7.06 -20.02 9.58
C TYR A 396 6.16 -21.19 9.17
N ILE A 397 5.31 -20.98 8.15
CA ILE A 397 4.28 -21.95 7.77
C ILE A 397 4.82 -23.05 6.84
N SER A 398 5.27 -22.71 5.63
CA SER A 398 5.85 -23.68 4.67
C SER A 398 6.48 -23.01 3.46
N ASP A 399 7.39 -23.68 2.74
CA ASP A 399 7.98 -23.14 1.50
C ASP A 399 6.96 -22.89 0.37
N LYS A 400 5.81 -23.58 0.40
CA LYS A 400 4.70 -23.38 -0.55
C LYS A 400 3.92 -22.09 -0.25
N PHE A 401 3.84 -21.71 1.02
CA PHE A 401 3.14 -20.53 1.50
C PHE A 401 4.01 -19.86 2.57
N PRO A 402 5.06 -19.14 2.13
CA PRO A 402 6.21 -18.75 2.95
C PRO A 402 5.94 -17.51 3.81
N LEU A 403 4.76 -17.48 4.42
CA LEU A 403 4.36 -16.52 5.45
C LEU A 403 4.47 -17.16 6.84
N TYR A 404 4.07 -16.40 7.85
CA TYR A 404 4.18 -16.75 9.26
C TYR A 404 2.80 -16.77 9.91
N TYR A 405 2.60 -17.61 10.94
CA TYR A 405 1.37 -17.63 11.73
C TYR A 405 1.09 -16.26 12.36
N SER A 406 -0.18 -15.91 12.56
CA SER A 406 -0.51 -14.55 13.04
C SER A 406 -0.09 -14.33 14.50
N LYS A 407 -0.17 -15.36 15.36
CA LYS A 407 -0.09 -15.27 16.82
C LYS A 407 0.53 -16.53 17.44
N TYR A 408 1.26 -16.37 18.53
CA TYR A 408 1.75 -17.42 19.42
C TYR A 408 1.18 -17.23 20.83
N ASP A 409 0.56 -18.28 21.39
CA ASP A 409 -0.09 -18.28 22.70
C ASP A 409 0.86 -18.85 23.78
N TYR A 410 1.05 -18.12 24.89
CA TYR A 410 1.99 -18.51 25.96
C TYR A 410 1.43 -19.45 27.02
N ASN A 411 0.13 -19.76 26.99
CA ASN A 411 -0.50 -20.73 27.86
C ASN A 411 -0.54 -22.13 27.21
N GLY A 412 -0.78 -22.19 25.90
CA GLY A 412 -0.66 -23.41 25.09
C GLY A 412 0.76 -23.70 24.62
N GLU A 413 1.62 -22.68 24.53
CA GLU A 413 2.92 -22.72 23.83
C GLU A 413 2.79 -23.12 22.34
N THR A 414 1.70 -22.69 21.70
CA THR A 414 1.29 -23.04 20.33
C THR A 414 1.03 -21.82 19.45
N TYR A 415 1.31 -21.93 18.15
CA TYR A 415 0.84 -20.98 17.13
C TYR A 415 -0.67 -21.09 16.90
N THR A 416 -1.28 -19.95 16.60
CA THR A 416 -2.70 -19.88 16.24
C THR A 416 -2.87 -20.20 14.75
N MET A 417 -3.71 -21.19 14.46
CA MET A 417 -4.03 -21.65 13.09
C MET A 417 -5.21 -20.86 12.51
N ASP A 418 -5.23 -19.54 12.70
CA ASP A 418 -6.31 -18.65 12.25
C ASP A 418 -6.04 -18.03 10.87
N GLU A 419 -6.95 -17.15 10.44
CA GLU A 419 -6.80 -16.39 9.20
C GLU A 419 -5.74 -15.31 9.34
N LEU A 420 -4.82 -15.27 8.38
CA LEU A 420 -3.79 -14.25 8.27
C LEU A 420 -4.39 -13.01 7.60
N ASN A 421 -4.30 -11.88 8.28
CA ASN A 421 -4.49 -10.56 7.67
C ASN A 421 -3.20 -10.18 6.92
N SER A 422 -3.30 -9.83 5.64
CA SER A 422 -2.12 -9.60 4.81
C SER A 422 -1.29 -8.38 5.24
N SER A 423 -1.86 -7.37 5.89
CA SER A 423 -1.06 -6.27 6.44
C SER A 423 -0.25 -6.69 7.67
N GLU A 424 -0.83 -7.52 8.56
CA GLU A 424 -0.12 -8.13 9.69
C GLU A 424 0.98 -9.08 9.20
N ALA A 425 0.68 -9.89 8.18
CA ALA A 425 1.65 -10.79 7.57
C ALA A 425 2.84 -10.01 6.97
N MET A 426 2.58 -9.02 6.11
CA MET A 426 3.66 -8.21 5.51
C MET A 426 4.45 -7.44 6.56
N MET A 427 3.81 -6.91 7.63
CA MET A 427 4.54 -6.23 8.72
C MET A 427 5.48 -7.18 9.47
N THR A 428 5.09 -8.45 9.64
CA THR A 428 5.98 -9.50 10.18
C THR A 428 7.20 -9.71 9.28
N LEU A 429 7.01 -9.72 7.95
CA LEU A 429 8.12 -9.85 7.00
C LEU A 429 9.04 -8.62 6.97
N LEU A 430 8.47 -7.42 7.13
CA LEU A 430 9.24 -6.18 7.25
C LEU A 430 10.19 -6.25 8.46
N HIS A 431 9.68 -6.60 9.64
CA HIS A 431 10.54 -6.69 10.82
C HIS A 431 11.61 -7.78 10.70
N LEU A 432 11.34 -8.90 10.02
CA LEU A 432 12.35 -9.93 9.74
C LEU A 432 13.46 -9.44 8.80
N VAL A 433 13.12 -8.73 7.73
CA VAL A 433 14.13 -8.22 6.79
C VAL A 433 14.96 -7.08 7.39
N GLU A 434 14.36 -6.26 8.26
CA GLU A 434 15.03 -5.24 9.06
C GLU A 434 16.13 -5.78 10.00
N VAL A 435 16.23 -7.09 10.20
CA VAL A 435 17.32 -7.73 10.96
C VAL A 435 18.10 -8.82 10.22
N GLY A 436 17.68 -9.17 8.98
CA GLY A 436 18.37 -10.13 8.10
C GLY A 436 17.77 -11.55 8.05
N GLU A 437 16.69 -11.83 8.77
CA GLU A 437 16.14 -13.19 8.95
C GLU A 437 14.91 -13.49 8.04
N LEU A 438 14.64 -12.64 7.04
CA LEU A 438 13.61 -12.92 6.03
C LEU A 438 14.11 -13.98 5.05
N LYS A 439 13.36 -15.07 4.90
CA LYS A 439 13.71 -16.17 3.98
C LYS A 439 13.59 -15.75 2.51
N GLU A 440 14.60 -16.11 1.72
CA GLU A 440 14.70 -15.77 0.29
C GLU A 440 13.47 -16.21 -0.53
N ASN A 441 12.90 -17.39 -0.22
CA ASN A 441 11.73 -17.90 -0.93
C ASN A 441 10.45 -17.08 -0.71
N THR A 442 10.34 -16.36 0.42
CA THR A 442 9.23 -15.43 0.68
C THR A 442 9.21 -14.29 -0.34
N VAL A 443 10.38 -13.79 -0.74
CA VAL A 443 10.51 -12.64 -1.65
C VAL A 443 10.05 -13.01 -3.07
N SER A 444 10.47 -14.17 -3.57
CA SER A 444 9.99 -14.72 -4.83
C SER A 444 8.47 -14.93 -4.82
N TRP A 445 7.93 -15.49 -3.73
CA TRP A 445 6.49 -15.69 -3.55
C TRP A 445 5.70 -14.36 -3.57
N ILE A 446 6.22 -13.30 -2.94
CA ILE A 446 5.60 -11.96 -3.01
C ILE A 446 5.56 -11.50 -4.47
N LYS A 447 6.70 -11.50 -5.17
CA LYS A 447 6.79 -11.03 -6.56
C LYS A 447 5.82 -11.79 -7.48
N ASP A 448 5.78 -13.11 -7.38
CA ASP A 448 4.88 -13.93 -8.20
C ASP A 448 3.41 -13.75 -7.81
N THR A 449 3.09 -13.56 -6.53
CA THR A 449 1.73 -13.23 -6.09
C THR A 449 1.27 -11.90 -6.68
N ILE A 450 2.13 -10.86 -6.68
CA ILE A 450 1.81 -9.55 -7.26
C ILE A 450 1.64 -9.61 -8.78
N ARG A 451 2.49 -10.36 -9.49
CA ARG A 451 2.41 -10.55 -10.94
C ARG A 451 1.13 -11.27 -11.36
N ASN A 452 0.68 -12.27 -10.60
CA ASN A 452 -0.45 -13.12 -10.96
C ASN A 452 -1.81 -12.62 -10.44
N THR A 453 -1.97 -12.50 -9.12
CA THR A 453 -3.28 -12.22 -8.47
C THR A 453 -3.37 -10.86 -7.79
N GLY A 454 -2.22 -10.30 -7.38
CA GLY A 454 -2.19 -9.33 -6.28
C GLY A 454 -2.21 -10.04 -4.92
N ILE A 455 -1.81 -9.32 -3.87
CA ILE A 455 -1.85 -9.80 -2.49
C ILE A 455 -3.22 -9.43 -1.91
N LEU A 456 -4.03 -10.45 -1.64
CA LEU A 456 -5.43 -10.30 -1.24
C LEU A 456 -5.56 -10.17 0.29
N GLY A 457 -6.67 -9.61 0.77
CA GLY A 457 -6.82 -9.12 2.14
C GLY A 457 -6.62 -10.17 3.24
N ARG A 458 -7.00 -11.43 3.00
CA ARG A 458 -6.80 -12.54 3.94
C ARG A 458 -6.51 -13.89 3.29
N TYR A 459 -5.68 -14.67 3.96
CA TYR A 459 -5.35 -16.05 3.61
C TYR A 459 -5.54 -16.99 4.81
N LYS A 460 -5.85 -18.25 4.53
CA LYS A 460 -5.79 -19.36 5.48
C LYS A 460 -4.37 -19.92 5.54
N VAL A 461 -4.03 -20.65 6.60
CA VAL A 461 -2.71 -21.27 6.80
C VAL A 461 -2.29 -22.29 5.72
N ASN A 462 -3.19 -22.74 4.83
CA ASN A 462 -2.87 -23.61 3.69
C ASN A 462 -2.55 -22.85 2.39
N GLY A 463 -2.63 -21.51 2.41
CA GLY A 463 -2.45 -20.63 1.26
C GLY A 463 -3.73 -20.28 0.49
N ASP A 464 -4.90 -20.83 0.86
CA ASP A 464 -6.16 -20.44 0.24
C ASP A 464 -6.56 -19.02 0.66
N VAL A 465 -7.16 -18.25 -0.24
CA VAL A 465 -7.84 -16.98 0.09
C VAL A 465 -9.05 -17.23 0.99
N VAL A 466 -9.34 -16.32 1.91
CA VAL A 466 -10.58 -16.33 2.71
C VAL A 466 -11.70 -15.68 1.89
N SER A 467 -12.86 -16.33 1.81
CA SER A 467 -13.96 -15.81 1.00
C SER A 467 -14.58 -14.56 1.61
N GLY A 468 -14.81 -13.53 0.80
CA GLY A 468 -15.14 -12.18 1.22
C GLY A 468 -13.93 -11.26 1.47
N TYR A 469 -12.71 -11.74 1.19
CA TYR A 469 -11.46 -10.98 1.32
C TYR A 469 -10.63 -10.95 0.01
N GLU A 470 -11.30 -11.15 -1.13
CA GLU A 470 -10.76 -11.05 -2.49
C GLU A 470 -10.53 -9.58 -2.93
N TYR A 471 -9.99 -8.74 -2.03
CA TYR A 471 -9.65 -7.33 -2.25
C TYR A 471 -8.17 -7.07 -1.93
N GLU A 472 -7.60 -6.00 -2.48
CA GLU A 472 -6.21 -5.56 -2.23
C GLU A 472 -6.17 -4.37 -1.26
N SER A 473 -5.02 -4.07 -0.63
CA SER A 473 -4.86 -2.92 0.29
C SER A 473 -3.62 -2.10 -0.04
N THR A 474 -3.71 -0.79 0.17
CA THR A 474 -2.60 0.16 0.00
C THR A 474 -1.52 -0.07 1.04
N ALA A 475 -1.88 -0.29 2.31
CA ALA A 475 -0.92 -0.59 3.37
C ALA A 475 -0.09 -1.85 3.09
N VAL A 476 -0.71 -2.89 2.51
CA VAL A 476 -0.02 -4.12 2.11
C VAL A 476 1.11 -3.79 1.12
N TYR A 477 0.84 -2.99 0.10
CA TYR A 477 1.86 -2.61 -0.87
C TYR A 477 2.86 -1.57 -0.36
N ALA A 478 2.46 -0.65 0.51
CA ALA A 478 3.38 0.22 1.21
C ALA A 478 4.42 -0.56 2.03
N ILE A 479 3.99 -1.61 2.73
CA ILE A 479 4.89 -2.51 3.48
C ILE A 479 5.79 -3.31 2.53
N VAL A 480 5.27 -3.83 1.41
CA VAL A 480 6.11 -4.53 0.42
C VAL A 480 7.14 -3.59 -0.23
N ALA A 481 6.80 -2.32 -0.47
CA ALA A 481 7.75 -1.32 -0.95
C ALA A 481 8.86 -1.04 0.10
N LEU A 482 8.53 -1.03 1.39
CA LEU A 482 9.51 -0.93 2.48
C LEU A 482 10.41 -2.19 2.58
N ILE A 483 9.86 -3.39 2.40
CA ILE A 483 10.64 -4.65 2.31
C ILE A 483 11.63 -4.57 1.15
N GLY A 484 11.15 -4.19 -0.04
CA GLY A 484 12.01 -4.00 -1.22
C GLY A 484 13.08 -2.92 -1.01
N ASN A 485 12.78 -1.88 -0.23
CA ASN A 485 13.76 -0.86 0.10
C ASN A 485 14.90 -1.37 0.99
N GLU A 486 14.59 -2.06 2.10
CA GLU A 486 15.60 -2.62 3.00
C GLU A 486 16.46 -3.68 2.27
N MET A 487 15.85 -4.47 1.37
CA MET A 487 16.56 -5.42 0.50
C MET A 487 17.37 -4.79 -0.65
N ASN A 488 17.18 -3.50 -0.92
CA ASN A 488 17.60 -2.84 -2.17
C ASN A 488 16.96 -3.43 -3.46
N ASP A 489 15.94 -4.27 -3.35
CA ASP A 489 15.24 -4.94 -4.45
C ASP A 489 14.32 -3.98 -5.20
N GLN A 490 14.87 -3.36 -6.24
CA GLN A 490 14.18 -2.35 -7.03
C GLN A 490 12.95 -2.90 -7.77
N GLU A 491 12.98 -4.16 -8.22
CA GLU A 491 11.80 -4.82 -8.80
C GLU A 491 10.66 -4.94 -7.78
N LEU A 492 10.96 -5.33 -6.55
CA LEU A 492 9.95 -5.51 -5.51
C LEU A 492 9.28 -4.19 -5.13
N ILE A 493 10.08 -3.13 -4.93
CA ILE A 493 9.59 -1.76 -4.69
C ILE A 493 8.56 -1.39 -5.75
N ASN A 494 8.91 -1.64 -7.00
CA ASN A 494 8.20 -1.11 -8.14
C ASN A 494 6.94 -1.92 -8.51
N LEU A 495 6.97 -3.24 -8.35
CA LEU A 495 5.78 -4.08 -8.36
C LEU A 495 4.75 -3.61 -7.33
N ALA A 496 5.21 -3.23 -6.13
CA ALA A 496 4.36 -2.73 -5.05
C ALA A 496 3.82 -1.32 -5.33
N LEU A 497 4.67 -0.35 -5.70
CA LEU A 497 4.22 1.00 -6.06
C LEU A 497 3.23 0.98 -7.24
N SER A 498 3.48 0.17 -8.26
CA SER A 498 2.58 0.00 -9.41
C SER A 498 1.21 -0.56 -9.02
N ARG A 499 1.10 -1.32 -7.92
CA ARG A 499 -0.20 -1.71 -7.34
C ARG A 499 -0.80 -0.61 -6.45
N MET A 500 0.01 0.03 -5.61
CA MET A 500 -0.42 1.05 -4.66
C MET A 500 -1.02 2.29 -5.34
N GLU A 501 -0.35 2.83 -6.36
CA GLU A 501 -0.80 4.01 -7.13
C GLU A 501 -2.15 3.79 -7.83
N LYS A 502 -2.52 2.54 -8.16
CA LYS A 502 -3.82 2.23 -8.77
C LYS A 502 -5.00 2.41 -7.81
N MET A 503 -4.74 2.57 -6.52
CA MET A 503 -5.75 2.86 -5.48
C MET A 503 -5.82 4.35 -5.11
N ARG A 504 -5.03 5.22 -5.76
CA ARG A 504 -4.99 6.67 -5.48
C ARG A 504 -6.13 7.42 -6.17
N ILE A 505 -6.78 8.30 -5.42
CA ILE A 505 -7.74 9.28 -5.92
C ILE A 505 -6.96 10.51 -6.43
N ASN A 506 -7.00 10.76 -7.74
CA ASN A 506 -6.35 11.89 -8.41
C ASN A 506 -7.41 12.78 -9.06
N ASP A 507 -7.98 13.74 -8.33
CA ASP A 507 -8.89 14.75 -8.87
C ASP A 507 -9.05 15.90 -7.87
N THR A 508 -8.52 17.09 -8.17
CA THR A 508 -8.58 18.26 -7.27
C THR A 508 -10.00 18.77 -7.00
N GLN A 509 -11.00 18.35 -7.79
CA GLN A 509 -12.41 18.66 -7.57
C GLN A 509 -13.08 17.69 -6.59
N ASN A 510 -12.42 16.57 -6.26
CA ASN A 510 -12.86 15.60 -5.28
C ASN A 510 -12.35 15.98 -3.87
N GLU A 511 -13.16 15.82 -2.81
CA GLU A 511 -12.71 16.13 -1.45
C GLU A 511 -11.62 15.16 -0.93
N TYR A 512 -11.43 14.03 -1.61
CA TYR A 512 -10.49 12.94 -1.29
C TYR A 512 -9.18 12.96 -2.11
N ASP A 513 -8.90 14.04 -2.86
CA ASP A 513 -7.67 14.17 -3.66
C ASP A 513 -6.39 13.81 -2.89
N GLY A 514 -5.54 12.97 -3.48
CA GLY A 514 -4.29 12.49 -2.90
C GLY A 514 -4.42 11.32 -1.91
N ALA A 515 -5.64 10.95 -1.50
CA ALA A 515 -5.89 9.78 -0.67
C ALA A 515 -5.86 8.47 -1.47
N PHE A 516 -5.70 7.36 -0.75
CA PHE A 516 -5.91 6.01 -1.24
C PHE A 516 -7.22 5.44 -0.70
N GLY A 517 -8.02 4.85 -1.58
CA GLY A 517 -9.38 4.38 -1.31
C GLY A 517 -10.32 4.74 -2.47
N ASN A 518 -11.63 4.74 -2.22
CA ASN A 518 -12.62 4.99 -3.27
C ASN A 518 -13.00 6.47 -3.34
N ALA A 519 -13.24 6.95 -4.57
CA ALA A 519 -13.59 8.34 -4.87
C ALA A 519 -14.95 8.81 -4.30
N ASP A 520 -15.74 7.91 -3.70
CA ASP A 520 -16.97 8.20 -2.96
C ASP A 520 -16.75 8.39 -1.44
N GLY A 521 -15.49 8.30 -0.98
CA GLY A 521 -15.10 8.42 0.42
C GLY A 521 -15.12 7.09 1.20
N THR A 522 -15.44 5.97 0.55
CA THR A 522 -15.33 4.65 1.18
C THR A 522 -13.89 4.14 1.17
N GLU A 523 -13.57 3.27 2.14
CA GLU A 523 -12.28 2.57 2.26
C GLU A 523 -11.04 3.45 2.51
N ILE A 524 -11.22 4.74 2.83
CA ILE A 524 -10.13 5.65 3.23
C ILE A 524 -9.80 5.47 4.73
N TYR A 525 -8.80 4.62 5.02
CA TYR A 525 -8.28 4.33 6.35
C TYR A 525 -6.93 4.99 6.62
N SER A 526 -6.68 5.43 7.86
CA SER A 526 -5.43 6.11 8.24
C SER A 526 -4.19 5.24 8.14
N PHE A 527 -4.30 3.93 8.37
CA PHE A 527 -3.17 3.02 8.26
C PHE A 527 -2.66 2.94 6.82
N ASP A 528 -3.55 2.76 5.84
CA ASP A 528 -3.24 2.84 4.41
C ASP A 528 -2.57 4.16 4.03
N GLN A 529 -3.13 5.32 4.45
CA GLN A 529 -2.53 6.62 4.11
C GLN A 529 -1.14 6.79 4.73
N CYS A 530 -1.00 6.51 6.03
CA CYS A 530 0.24 6.75 6.77
C CYS A 530 1.34 5.78 6.34
N MET A 531 1.03 4.51 6.07
CA MET A 531 2.01 3.56 5.56
C MET A 531 2.48 3.92 4.15
N ALA A 532 1.58 4.32 3.24
CA ALA A 532 1.98 4.82 1.92
C ALA A 532 2.89 6.04 2.04
N LEU A 533 2.55 6.99 2.91
CA LEU A 533 3.36 8.18 3.18
C LEU A 533 4.76 7.83 3.72
N LEU A 534 4.85 6.87 4.65
CA LEU A 534 6.12 6.34 5.17
C LEU A 534 6.97 5.67 4.07
N ALA A 535 6.34 4.91 3.17
CA ALA A 535 7.02 4.26 2.06
C ALA A 535 7.65 5.29 1.10
N TYR A 536 6.93 6.34 0.70
CA TYR A 536 7.52 7.42 -0.10
C TYR A 536 8.69 8.10 0.62
N GLY A 537 8.54 8.42 1.91
CA GLY A 537 9.59 9.07 2.69
C GLY A 537 10.89 8.26 2.74
N ARG A 538 10.83 6.93 2.89
CA ARG A 538 12.01 6.04 2.94
C ARG A 538 12.65 5.83 1.57
N LEU A 539 11.85 5.83 0.50
CA LEU A 539 12.35 5.74 -0.87
C LEU A 539 13.05 7.04 -1.28
N GLU A 540 12.50 8.20 -0.93
CA GLU A 540 13.11 9.51 -1.16
C GLU A 540 14.39 9.71 -0.34
N GLU A 541 14.44 9.25 0.93
CA GLU A 541 15.65 9.25 1.76
C GLU A 541 16.80 8.52 1.04
N ARG A 542 16.57 7.27 0.61
CA ARG A 542 17.54 6.48 -0.17
C ARG A 542 17.92 7.12 -1.50
N SER A 543 16.99 7.78 -2.20
CA SER A 543 17.29 8.48 -3.45
C SER A 543 18.24 9.67 -3.25
N ASN A 544 18.25 10.31 -2.09
CA ASN A 544 19.26 11.34 -1.76
C ASN A 544 20.60 10.69 -1.39
N ASP A 545 20.60 9.65 -0.54
CA ASP A 545 21.81 8.92 -0.12
C ASP A 545 22.59 8.27 -1.29
N GLN A 546 21.95 8.08 -2.46
CA GLN A 546 22.59 7.59 -3.68
C GLN A 546 23.13 8.70 -4.61
N ASN A 547 22.93 9.98 -4.27
CA ASN A 547 23.37 11.14 -5.04
C ASN A 547 24.41 12.03 -4.31
N GLU A 548 24.83 11.67 -3.09
CA GLU A 548 25.94 12.30 -2.34
C GLU A 548 27.27 11.51 -2.46
#